data_AF-A0A7C6RUT5-F1
#
_entry.id   AF-A0A7C6RUT5-F1
#
_cell.length_a   1.000
_cell.length_b   1.000
_cell.length_c   1.000
_cell.angle_alpha   90.00
_cell.angle_beta   90.00
_cell.angle_gamma   90.00
#
_symmetry.space_group_name_H-M   'P 1'
#
loop_
_entity.id
_entity.type
_entity.pdbx_description
1 polymer ?
#
loop_
_entity_poly.entity_id
_entity_poly.type
_entity_poly.pdbx_seq_one_letter_code
_entity_poly.pdbx_strand_id
1 'polypeptide(L)'
;MLKAQVSLYPVDQGGPQDLAGLPAQFLAEHALDYDFRESSSSLDTTITGSEDEVWRALRHLFQENCRHGRDVVMVTTLTQHT
;
A
#
# COMPACT_ATOMS: atom_id res chain seq x y z
N MET A 1 6.63 9.12 14.48
CA MET A 1 5.56 8.92 13.47
C MET A 1 6.22 8.41 12.21
N LEU A 2 5.69 7.35 11.62
CA LEU A 2 6.27 6.74 10.42
C LEU A 2 5.49 7.21 9.20
N LYS A 3 6.23 7.58 8.14
CA LYS A 3 5.68 7.82 6.81
C LYS A 3 6.22 6.77 5.85
N ALA A 4 5.33 6.13 5.12
CA ALA A 4 5.65 5.18 4.07
C ALA A 4 5.18 5.72 2.72
N GLN A 5 6.07 5.71 1.73
CA GLN A 5 5.75 5.92 0.33
C GLN A 5 5.89 4.59 -0.37
N VAL A 6 4.81 4.11 -0.98
CA VAL A 6 4.70 2.76 -1.50
C VAL A 6 4.36 2.81 -2.97
N SER A 7 5.00 1.97 -3.76
CA SER A 7 4.62 1.68 -5.15
C SER A 7 4.44 0.18 -5.31
N LEU A 8 3.24 -0.24 -5.71
CA LEU A 8 2.94 -1.63 -6.07
C LEU A 8 2.93 -1.77 -7.59
N TYR A 9 3.57 -2.83 -8.07
CA TYR A 9 3.63 -3.20 -9.47
C TYR A 9 3.09 -4.60 -9.66
N PRO A 10 2.17 -4.84 -10.62
CA PRO A 10 1.85 -6.19 -11.04
C PRO A 10 3.06 -6.79 -11.77
N VAL A 11 3.38 -8.05 -11.50
CA VAL A 11 4.44 -8.79 -12.21
C VAL A 11 3.93 -9.32 -13.55
N ASP A 12 2.64 -9.64 -13.61
CA ASP A 12 1.97 -10.21 -14.77
C ASP A 12 1.62 -9.12 -15.79
N GLN A 13 1.10 -9.49 -16.98
CA GLN A 13 0.60 -8.51 -17.97
C GLN A 13 -0.68 -7.76 -17.52
N GLY A 14 -1.08 -7.87 -16.25
CA GLY A 14 -2.13 -7.06 -15.65
C GLY A 14 -1.72 -5.59 -15.57
N GLY A 15 -2.70 -4.70 -15.65
CA GLY A 15 -2.47 -3.27 -15.49
C GLY A 15 -2.55 -2.85 -14.02
N PRO A 16 -2.16 -1.60 -13.68
CA PRO A 16 -2.34 -1.08 -12.32
C PRO A 16 -3.81 -1.05 -11.87
N GLN A 17 -4.77 -0.99 -12.81
CA GLN A 17 -6.20 -1.10 -12.51
C GLN A 17 -6.60 -2.44 -11.84
N ASP A 18 -5.73 -3.43 -11.93
CA ASP A 18 -5.95 -4.71 -11.31
C ASP A 18 -5.58 -4.65 -9.82
N LEU A 19 -4.65 -3.78 -9.40
CA LEU A 19 -4.19 -3.68 -8.01
C LEU A 19 -5.24 -3.05 -7.08
N ALA A 20 -5.28 -3.54 -5.85
CA ALA A 20 -6.15 -3.03 -4.80
C ALA A 20 -5.36 -2.18 -3.80
N GLY A 21 -5.92 -1.04 -3.40
CA GLY A 21 -5.44 -0.28 -2.26
C GLY A 21 -5.81 -0.93 -0.92
N LEU A 22 -5.58 -0.19 0.18
CA LEU A 22 -6.07 -0.64 1.49
C LEU A 22 -7.61 -0.67 1.53
N PRO A 23 -8.22 -1.71 2.13
CA PRO A 23 -9.66 -1.79 2.26
C PRO A 23 -10.22 -0.60 3.04
N ALA A 24 -11.37 -0.06 2.62
CA ALA A 24 -12.02 1.05 3.32
C ALA A 24 -12.29 0.74 4.81
N GLN A 25 -12.59 -0.52 5.13
CA GLN A 25 -12.76 -0.96 6.51
C GLN A 25 -11.45 -0.87 7.32
N PHE A 26 -10.32 -1.27 6.72
CA PHE A 26 -9.01 -1.14 7.36
C PHE A 26 -8.68 0.34 7.63
N LEU A 27 -8.93 1.22 6.67
CA LEU A 27 -8.72 2.67 6.84
C LEU A 27 -9.65 3.29 7.90
N ALA A 28 -10.85 2.76 8.07
CA ALA A 28 -11.77 3.25 9.10
C ALA A 28 -11.37 2.80 10.52
N GLU A 29 -10.75 1.62 10.64
CA GLU A 29 -10.29 1.04 11.92
C GLU A 29 -8.94 1.60 12.35
N HIS A 30 -8.11 2.02 11.39
CA HIS A 30 -6.76 2.49 11.61
C HIS A 30 -6.67 3.96 11.18
N ALA A 31 -6.47 4.87 12.13
CA ALA A 31 -6.41 6.32 11.93
C ALA A 31 -5.15 6.76 11.13
N LEU A 32 -5.04 6.28 9.89
CA LEU A 32 -3.96 6.49 8.95
C LEU A 32 -4.32 7.65 8.03
N ASP A 33 -3.33 8.49 7.73
CA ASP A 33 -3.41 9.37 6.57
C ASP A 33 -3.00 8.57 5.33
N TYR A 34 -3.93 8.42 4.39
CA TYR A 34 -3.81 7.55 3.22
C TYR A 34 -4.19 8.31 1.95
N ASP A 35 -3.22 8.53 1.06
CA ASP A 35 -3.43 9.02 -0.30
C ASP A 35 -3.02 7.92 -1.28
N PHE A 36 -3.88 7.55 -2.22
CA PHE A 36 -3.56 6.57 -3.26
C PHE A 36 -3.76 7.18 -4.64
N ARG A 37 -2.88 6.80 -5.57
CA ARG A 37 -2.90 7.25 -6.95
C ARG A 37 -2.51 6.11 -7.85
N GLU A 38 -3.29 5.91 -8.89
CA GLU A 38 -2.93 5.00 -9.96
C GLU A 38 -2.06 5.74 -10.97
N SER A 39 -0.91 5.16 -11.30
CA SER A 39 -0.06 5.60 -12.39
C SER A 39 -0.27 4.69 -13.61
N SER A 40 0.50 4.89 -14.68
CA SER A 40 0.43 4.02 -15.86
C SER A 40 0.92 2.59 -15.62
N SER A 41 1.69 2.35 -14.55
CA SER A 41 2.32 1.05 -14.29
C SER A 41 2.30 0.61 -12.82
N SER A 42 1.84 1.46 -11.91
CA SER A 42 1.81 1.17 -10.48
C SER A 42 0.57 1.70 -9.79
N LEU A 43 0.30 1.13 -8.63
CA LEU A 43 -0.50 1.77 -7.59
C LEU A 43 0.47 2.42 -6.59
N ASP A 44 0.45 3.74 -6.52
CA ASP A 44 1.28 4.52 -5.61
C ASP A 44 0.44 4.98 -4.42
N THR A 45 0.98 4.85 -3.20
CA THR A 45 0.31 5.35 -2.00
C THR A 45 1.25 5.93 -0.97
N THR A 46 0.79 6.93 -0.24
CA THR A 46 1.43 7.42 0.97
C THR A 46 0.60 7.01 2.18
N ILE A 47 1.26 6.39 3.17
CA ILE A 47 0.66 5.96 4.44
C ILE A 47 1.41 6.68 5.57
N THR A 48 0.72 7.41 6.43
CA THR A 48 1.33 8.07 7.59
C THR A 48 0.57 7.72 8.87
N GLY A 49 1.29 7.39 9.95
CA GLY A 49 0.69 7.03 11.23
C GLY A 49 1.70 6.64 12.30
N SER A 50 1.24 5.95 13.34
CA SER A 50 2.13 5.28 14.29
C SER A 50 2.87 4.14 13.59
N GLU A 51 4.05 3.77 14.12
CA GLU A 51 4.89 2.73 13.51
C GLU A 51 4.14 1.42 13.34
N ASP A 52 3.48 0.94 14.40
CA ASP A 52 2.73 -0.32 14.38
C ASP A 52 1.64 -0.33 13.31
N GLU A 53 0.93 0.79 13.15
CA GLU A 53 -0.17 0.88 12.19
C GLU A 53 0.32 0.96 10.75
N VAL A 54 1.41 1.68 10.50
CA VAL A 54 2.04 1.72 9.17
C VAL A 54 2.57 0.33 8.78
N TRP A 55 3.21 -0.40 9.69
CA TRP A 55 3.67 -1.76 9.40
C TRP A 55 2.52 -2.75 9.15
N ARG A 56 1.43 -2.66 9.93
CA ARG A 56 0.22 -3.45 9.68
C ARG A 56 -0.38 -3.14 8.31
N ALA A 57 -0.46 -1.85 7.96
CA ALA A 57 -0.97 -1.39 6.68
C ALA A 57 -0.14 -1.95 5.51
N LEU A 58 1.19 -1.84 5.56
CA LEU A 58 2.08 -2.37 4.52
C LEU A 58 1.91 -3.88 4.34
N ARG A 59 1.81 -4.63 5.45
CA ARG A 59 1.56 -6.07 5.39
C ARG A 59 0.22 -6.40 4.75
N HIS A 60 -0.84 -5.71 5.17
CA HIS A 60 -2.19 -5.91 4.62
C HIS A 60 -2.24 -5.59 3.13
N LEU A 61 -1.68 -4.45 2.72
CA LEU A 61 -1.63 -4.01 1.33
C LEU A 61 -0.94 -5.06 0.44
N PHE A 62 0.21 -5.58 0.88
CA PHE A 62 0.92 -6.61 0.13
C PHE A 62 0.14 -7.92 0.07
N GLN A 63 -0.35 -8.41 1.21
CA GLN A 63 -1.03 -9.71 1.29
C GLN A 63 -2.36 -9.72 0.55
N GLU A 64 -3.11 -8.62 0.57
CA GLU A 64 -4.37 -8.52 -0.16
C GLU A 64 -4.13 -8.68 -1.66
N ASN A 65 -3.14 -7.95 -2.21
CA ASN A 65 -2.80 -8.05 -3.62
C ASN A 65 -2.26 -9.44 -4.02
N CYS A 66 -1.52 -10.12 -3.13
CA CYS A 66 -1.13 -11.52 -3.35
C CYS A 66 -2.32 -12.48 -3.32
N ARG A 67 -3.31 -12.28 -2.43
CA ARG A 67 -4.49 -13.16 -2.30
C ARG A 67 -5.38 -13.17 -3.54
N HIS A 68 -5.36 -12.10 -4.32
CA HIS A 68 -6.04 -12.05 -5.63
C HIS A 68 -5.34 -12.88 -6.72
N GLY A 69 -4.38 -13.73 -6.35
CA GLY A 69 -3.70 -14.66 -7.24
C GLY A 69 -2.64 -14.01 -8.10
N ARG A 70 -2.13 -12.85 -7.69
CA ARG A 70 -1.20 -12.03 -8.46
C ARG A 70 0.18 -12.00 -7.83
N ASP A 71 1.20 -12.13 -8.65
CA ASP A 71 2.55 -11.81 -8.27
C ASP A 71 2.69 -10.28 -8.30
N VAL A 72 3.13 -9.71 -7.17
CA VAL A 72 3.27 -8.26 -7.01
C VAL A 72 4.62 -7.91 -6.42
N VAL A 73 5.22 -6.83 -6.92
CA VAL A 73 6.39 -6.20 -6.32
C VAL A 73 5.92 -4.95 -5.57
N MET A 74 6.29 -4.85 -4.30
CA MET A 74 6.05 -3.66 -3.50
C MET A 74 7.38 -3.01 -3.14
N VAL A 75 7.57 -1.77 -3.59
CA VAL A 75 8.70 -0.93 -3.20
C VAL A 75 8.19 0.03 -2.14
N THR A 76 8.91 0.14 -1.02
CA THR A 76 8.53 1.02 0.09
C THR A 76 9.73 1.85 0.54
N THR A 77 9.55 3.17 0.57
CA THR A 77 10.47 4.10 1.21
C THR A 77 9.88 4.54 2.54
N LEU A 78 10.65 4.42 3.62
CA LEU A 78 10.23 4.76 4.98
C LEU A 78 10.99 5.97 5.50
N THR A 79 10.27 6.89 6.13
CA THR A 79 10.84 8.04 6.84
C THR A 79 10.30 8.07 8.26
N GLN A 80 11.20 8.04 9.25
CA GLN A 80 10.86 8.24 10.64
C GLN A 80 10.90 9.73 10.97
N HIS A 81 9.76 10.27 11.40
CA HIS A 81 9.67 11.62 11.97
C HIS A 81 9.71 11.50 13.50
N THR A 82 10.78 12.01 14.10
CA THR A 82 10.91 12.26 15.54
C THR A 82 10.16 13.52 15.96
#